data_AF-A0A3A4ZF13-F1
#
_entry.id   AF-A0A3A4ZF13-F1
#
_cell.length_a   1.000
_cell.length_b   1.000
_cell.length_c   1.000
_cell.angle_alpha   90.00
_cell.angle_beta   90.00
_cell.angle_gamma   90.00
#
_symmetry.space_group_name_H-M   'P 1'
#
loop_
_entity.id
_entity.type
_entity.pdbx_description
1 polymer ?
#
loop_
_entity_poly.entity_id
_entity_poly.type
_entity_poly.pdbx_seq_one_letter_code
_entity_poly.pdbx_strand_id
1 'polypeptide(L)'
;MIDFVVQVLVCVFGVGAIWLVGRKSDKWKRLGFVFGCLSQPFWFYTFISHHQWVLVGIGVAYAYVWADGLRNHWKIKENQRI
;
A
#
# COMPACT_ATOMS: atom_id res chain seq x y z
N MET A 1 -21.61 -7.25 6.29
CA MET A 1 -20.67 -8.38 6.54
C MET A 1 -19.41 -8.25 5.69
N ILE A 2 -19.54 -8.02 4.38
CA ILE A 2 -18.41 -7.73 3.49
C ILE A 2 -17.60 -6.50 3.95
N ASP A 3 -18.26 -5.42 4.37
CA ASP A 3 -17.55 -4.21 4.83
C ASP A 3 -16.61 -4.47 6.00
N PHE A 4 -17.03 -5.29 6.95
CA PHE A 4 -16.19 -5.66 8.10
C PHE A 4 -14.95 -6.44 7.66
N VAL A 5 -15.10 -7.39 6.73
CA VAL A 5 -13.97 -8.13 6.16
C VAL A 5 -13.02 -7.18 5.44
N VAL A 6 -13.54 -6.26 4.64
CA VAL A 6 -12.74 -5.25 3.94
C VAL A 6 -12.00 -4.34 4.92
N GLN A 7 -12.66 -3.89 5.99
CA GLN A 7 -12.02 -3.08 7.04
C GLN A 7 -10.87 -3.83 7.72
N VAL A 8 -11.06 -5.12 8.03
CA VAL A 8 -9.97 -5.96 8.58
C VAL A 8 -8.82 -6.08 7.58
N LEU A 9 -9.10 -6.29 6.30
CA LEU A 9 -8.07 -6.35 5.25
C LEU A 9 -7.34 -5.00 5.10
N VAL A 10 -8.06 -3.88 5.13
CA VAL A 10 -7.49 -2.53 5.16
C VAL A 10 -6.58 -2.36 6.37
N CYS A 11 -6.99 -2.79 7.56
CA CYS A 11 -6.14 -2.71 8.75
C CYS A 11 -4.88 -3.57 8.60
N VAL A 12 -5.01 -4.84 8.21
CA VAL A 12 -3.89 -5.77 8.09
C VAL A 12 -2.90 -5.30 7.02
N PHE A 13 -3.37 -4.99 5.81
CA PHE A 13 -2.50 -4.57 4.71
C PHE A 13 -2.04 -3.13 4.84
N GLY A 14 -2.89 -2.20 5.28
CA GLY A 14 -2.55 -0.78 5.44
C GLY A 14 -1.59 -0.54 6.61
N VAL A 15 -1.92 -1.01 7.81
CA VAL A 15 -1.04 -0.86 8.98
C VAL A 15 0.22 -1.71 8.81
N GLY A 16 0.07 -2.93 8.28
CA GLY A 16 1.19 -3.80 7.95
C GLY A 16 2.16 -3.16 6.97
N ALA A 17 1.66 -2.48 5.93
CA ALA A 17 2.49 -1.75 4.97
C ALA A 17 3.36 -0.68 5.65
N ILE A 18 2.73 0.19 6.45
CA ILE A 18 3.44 1.29 7.12
C ILE A 18 4.48 0.74 8.10
N TRP A 19 4.13 -0.28 8.89
CA TRP A 19 5.04 -0.91 9.83
C TRP A 19 6.25 -1.56 9.14
N LEU A 20 6.02 -2.21 8.00
CA LEU A 20 7.06 -2.85 7.20
C LEU A 20 8.00 -1.84 6.53
N VAL A 21 7.47 -0.73 6.01
CA VAL A 21 8.28 0.37 5.44
C VAL A 21 9.18 1.02 6.50
N GLY A 22 8.74 1.09 7.76
CA GLY A 22 9.54 1.62 8.86
C GLY A 22 10.74 0.75 9.27
N ARG A 23 10.87 -0.49 8.79
CA ARG A 23 11.97 -1.40 9.17
C ARG A 23 13.28 -0.99 8.50
N LYS A 24 14.41 -1.17 9.19
CA LYS A 24 15.75 -0.82 8.66
C LYS A 24 16.18 -1.67 7.47
N SER A 25 15.68 -2.89 7.35
CA SER A 25 16.11 -3.84 6.32
C SER A 25 15.31 -3.69 5.03
N ASP A 26 16.02 -3.57 3.90
CA ASP A 26 15.43 -3.36 2.57
C ASP A 26 14.47 -4.46 2.13
N LYS A 27 14.66 -5.69 2.61
CA LYS A 27 13.75 -6.80 2.32
C LYS A 27 12.35 -6.51 2.90
N TRP A 28 12.29 -6.04 4.13
CA TRP A 28 11.03 -5.72 4.81
C TRP A 28 10.40 -4.44 4.26
N LYS A 29 11.20 -3.43 3.94
CA LYS A 29 10.71 -2.20 3.28
C LYS A 29 9.97 -2.51 1.97
N ARG A 30 10.54 -3.38 1.13
CA ARG A 30 9.91 -3.83 -0.12
C ARG A 30 8.57 -4.50 0.11
N LEU A 31 8.49 -5.42 1.07
CA LEU A 31 7.22 -6.05 1.45
C LEU A 31 6.20 -5.01 1.93
N GLY A 32 6.65 -3.96 2.61
CA GLY A 32 5.80 -2.84 3.00
C GLY A 32 5.18 -2.13 1.80
N PHE A 33 5.96 -1.83 0.77
CA PHE A 33 5.40 -1.23 -0.46
C PHE A 33 4.43 -2.18 -1.19
N VAL A 34 4.71 -3.48 -1.22
CA VAL A 34 3.80 -4.49 -1.77
C VAL A 34 2.47 -4.52 -1.00
N PHE A 35 2.53 -4.54 0.33
CA PHE A 35 1.34 -4.51 1.19
C PHE A 35 0.55 -3.20 0.98
N GLY A 36 1.25 -2.08 0.78
CA GLY A 36 0.65 -0.79 0.48
C GLY A 36 -0.16 -0.83 -0.82
N CYS A 37 0.40 -1.40 -1.89
CA CYS A 37 -0.32 -1.61 -3.15
C CYS A 37 -1.52 -2.55 -2.98
N LEU A 38 -1.36 -3.66 -2.26
CA LEU A 38 -2.44 -4.62 -1.99
C LEU A 38 -3.57 -4.03 -1.14
N SER A 39 -3.28 -3.01 -0.31
CA SER A 39 -4.31 -2.33 0.48
C SER A 39 -5.23 -1.45 -0.38
N GLN A 40 -4.77 -0.96 -1.55
CA GLN A 40 -5.50 0.03 -2.34
C GLN A 40 -6.86 -0.46 -2.86
N PRO A 41 -7.01 -1.68 -3.42
CA PRO A 41 -8.32 -2.18 -3.85
C PRO A 41 -9.36 -2.19 -2.72
N PHE A 42 -8.93 -2.49 -1.49
CA PHE A 42 -9.81 -2.52 -0.32
C PHE A 42 -10.22 -1.10 0.11
N TRP A 43 -9.30 -0.14 0.05
CA TRP A 43 -9.61 1.27 0.23
C TRP A 43 -10.59 1.79 -0.83
N PHE A 44 -10.37 1.48 -2.11
CA PHE A 44 -11.27 1.85 -3.19
C PHE A 44 -12.67 1.25 -3.04
N TYR A 45 -12.76 -0.03 -2.66
CA TYR A 45 -14.04 -0.66 -2.36
C TYR A 45 -14.80 0.13 -1.29
N THR A 46 -14.10 0.51 -0.21
CA THR A 46 -14.70 1.30 0.88
C THR A 46 -15.18 2.65 0.37
N PHE A 47 -14.34 3.39 -0.36
CA PHE A 47 -14.68 4.74 -0.82
C PHE A 47 -15.84 4.75 -1.82
N ILE A 48 -15.83 3.83 -2.78
CA ILE A 48 -16.87 3.75 -3.82
C ILE A 48 -18.20 3.30 -3.20
N SER A 49 -18.17 2.28 -2.34
CA SER A 49 -19.40 1.73 -1.70
C SER A 49 -20.06 2.74 -0.76
N HIS A 50 -19.31 3.70 -0.23
CA HIS A 50 -19.80 4.76 0.65
C HIS A 50 -19.91 6.12 -0.04
N HIS A 51 -19.80 6.18 -1.38
CA HIS A 51 -19.90 7.41 -2.17
C HIS A 51 -18.91 8.54 -1.77
N GLN A 52 -17.73 8.18 -1.27
CA GLN A 52 -16.70 9.10 -0.82
C GLN A 52 -15.73 9.48 -1.96
N TRP A 53 -16.21 10.22 -2.94
CA TRP A 53 -15.47 10.50 -4.19
C TRP A 53 -14.16 11.27 -4.01
N VAL A 54 -14.06 12.16 -3.03
CA VAL A 54 -12.80 12.85 -2.71
C VAL A 54 -11.73 11.85 -2.25
N LEU A 55 -12.14 10.87 -1.43
CA LEU A 55 -11.25 9.81 -0.96
C LEU A 55 -10.87 8.85 -2.08
N VAL A 56 -11.73 8.63 -3.08
CA VAL A 56 -11.33 7.93 -4.32
C VAL A 56 -10.18 8.66 -5.01
N GLY A 57 -10.26 9.99 -5.17
CA GLY A 57 -9.18 10.79 -5.74
C GLY A 57 -7.86 10.68 -4.95
N ILE A 58 -7.93 10.78 -3.62
CA ILE A 58 -6.77 10.60 -2.75
C ILE A 58 -6.23 9.17 -2.82
N GLY A 59 -7.11 8.17 -2.92
CA GLY A 59 -6.75 6.76 -3.09
C GLY A 59 -5.92 6.52 -4.34
N VAL A 60 -6.24 7.19 -5.45
CA VAL A 60 -5.41 7.13 -6.69
C VAL A 60 -4.02 7.68 -6.45
N ALA A 61 -3.91 8.84 -5.79
CA ALA A 61 -2.62 9.41 -5.43
C ALA A 61 -1.81 8.49 -4.51
N TYR A 62 -2.47 7.85 -3.53
CA TYR A 62 -1.82 6.89 -2.64
C TYR A 62 -1.35 5.65 -3.39
N ALA A 63 -2.17 5.10 -4.28
CA ALA A 63 -1.79 3.98 -5.13
C ALA A 63 -0.55 4.30 -5.98
N TYR A 64 -0.47 5.52 -6.52
CA TYR A 64 0.70 6.00 -7.24
C TYR A 64 1.94 6.05 -6.34
N VAL A 65 1.84 6.63 -5.15
CA VAL A 65 2.96 6.74 -4.19
C VAL A 65 3.48 5.36 -3.76
N TRP A 66 2.57 4.41 -3.50
CA TRP A 66 2.96 3.03 -3.18
C TRP A 66 3.66 2.33 -4.34
N ALA A 67 3.17 2.52 -5.58
CA ALA A 67 3.79 1.97 -6.78
C ALA A 67 5.16 2.58 -7.07
N ASP A 68 5.33 3.89 -6.91
CA ASP A 68 6.62 4.57 -7.07
C ASP A 68 7.63 4.11 -6.01
N GLY A 69 7.19 4.01 -4.74
CA GLY A 69 8.00 3.48 -3.65
C GLY A 69 8.46 2.04 -3.90
N LEU A 70 7.58 1.19 -4.45
CA LEU A 70 7.90 -0.17 -4.86
C LEU A 70 8.95 -0.18 -5.98
N ARG A 71 8.79 0.66 -7.01
CA ARG A 71 9.72 0.77 -8.14
C ARG A 71 11.11 1.23 -7.69
N ASN A 72 11.20 2.25 -6.84
CA ASN A 72 12.47 2.77 -6.34
C ASN A 72 13.20 1.74 -5.48
N HIS A 73 12.50 1.11 -4.54
CA HIS A 73 13.14 0.12 -3.66
C HIS A 73 13.48 -1.18 -4.38
N TRP A 74 12.83 -1.50 -5.51
CA TRP A 74 13.20 -2.64 -6.34
C TRP A 74 14.53 -2.40 -7.07
N LYS A 75 14.69 -1.23 -7.71
CA LYS A 75 15.85 -0.85 -8.52
C LYS A 75 17.15 -0.68 -7.71
N ILE A 76 17.08 -0.28 -6.44
CA ILE A 76 18.29 -0.08 -5.61
C ILE A 76 19.09 -1.37 -5.39
N LYS A 77 18.50 -2.57 -5.58
CA LYS A 77 19.30 -3.82 -5.56
C LYS A 77 20.22 -4.00 -6.76
N GLU A 78 19.94 -3.35 -7.88
CA GLU A 78 20.69 -3.56 -9.12
C GLU A 78 22.01 -2.77 -9.11
N ASN A 79 22.05 -1.64 -8.40
CA ASN A 79 23.20 -0.71 -8.41
C ASN A 79 24.15 -0.83 -7.21
N GLN A 80 24.04 -1.90 -6.41
CA GLN A 80 24.90 -2.16 -5.23
C GLN A 80 25.74 -3.45 -5.41
N ARG A 81 25.91 -3.92 -6.64
CA ARG A 81 26.74 -5.09 -7.02
C ARG A 81 27.88 -4.72 -7.97
N ILE A 82 28.47 -3.54 -7.80
CA ILE A 82 29.70 -3.13 -8.51
C ILE A 82 30.75 -2.78 -7.46
#